data_AF-A0A9E0AZT9-F1
#
_entry.id   AF-A0A9E0AZT9-F1
#
_cell.length_a   1.000
_cell.length_b   1.000
_cell.length_c   1.000
_cell.angle_alpha   90.00
_cell.angle_beta   90.00
_cell.angle_gamma   90.00
#
_symmetry.space_group_name_H-M   'P 1'
#
loop_
_entity.id
_entity.type
_entity.pdbx_description
1 polymer ?
#
loop_
_entity_poly.entity_id
_entity_poly.type
_entity_poly.pdbx_seq_one_letter_code
_entity_poly.pdbx_strand_id
1 'polypeptide(L)' 'MDKYGILKHYFGYDSFRTGQEKLVDAILAGQDVLGIMPTGAGKSLCYQVPALLMSGITLV' A
#
# COMPACT_ATOMS: atom_id res chain seq x y z
N MET A 1 -2.90 8.23 11.66
CA MET A 1 -2.83 6.75 11.64
C MET A 1 -1.67 6.39 10.73
N ASP A 2 -0.85 5.39 11.07
CA ASP A 2 0.26 4.95 10.20
C ASP A 2 -0.20 3.85 9.22
N LYS A 3 0.73 3.36 8.39
CA LYS A 3 0.44 2.33 7.38
C LYS A 3 -0.10 1.03 7.99
N TYR A 4 0.32 0.64 9.19
CA TYR A 4 -0.18 -0.57 9.86
C TYR A 4 -1.57 -0.36 10.45
N GLY A 5 -1.84 0.83 11.01
CA GLY A 5 -3.18 1.19 11.47
C GLY A 5 -4.19 1.22 10.34
N ILE A 6 -3.85 1.80 9.18
CA ILE A 6 -4.70 1.78 7.98
C ILE A 6 -4.93 0.34 7.51
N LEU A 7 -3.85 -0.46 7.45
CA LEU A 7 -3.91 -1.86 7.07
C LEU A 7 -4.89 -2.65 7.95
N LYS A 8 -4.80 -2.48 9.27
CA LYS A 8 -5.67 -3.16 10.21
C LYS A 8 -7.11 -2.64 10.14
N HIS A 9 -7.31 -1.33 10.12
CA HIS A 9 -8.63 -0.72 10.21
C HIS A 9 -9.47 -0.95 8.96
N TYR A 10 -8.89 -0.77 7.77
CA TYR A 10 -9.64 -0.85 6.51
C TYR A 10 -9.55 -2.22 5.83
N PHE A 11 -8.47 -2.98 6.06
CA PHE A 11 -8.25 -4.26 5.37
C PHE A 11 -8.23 -5.47 6.31
N GLY A 12 -8.24 -5.26 7.63
CA GLY A 12 -8.30 -6.33 8.63
C GLY A 12 -7.00 -7.11 8.83
N TYR A 13 -5.91 -6.76 8.14
CA TYR A 13 -4.63 -7.48 8.20
C TYR A 13 -3.71 -6.92 9.29
N ASP A 14 -2.98 -7.81 9.95
CA ASP A 14 -2.00 -7.43 10.98
C ASP A 14 -0.61 -7.11 10.41
N SER A 15 -0.33 -7.58 9.20
CA SER A 15 0.97 -7.38 8.54
C SER A 15 0.84 -7.39 7.02
N PHE A 16 1.78 -6.73 6.37
CA PHE A 16 1.93 -6.78 4.92
C PHE A 16 2.45 -8.15 4.48
N ARG A 17 1.99 -8.61 3.32
CA ARG A 17 2.62 -9.75 2.64
C ARG A 17 3.97 -9.35 2.07
N THR A 18 4.81 -10.35 1.81
CA THR A 18 6.14 -10.17 1.23
C THR A 18 6.12 -9.24 0.02
N GLY A 19 6.95 -8.19 0.07
CA GLY A 19 7.10 -7.20 -1.00
C GLY A 19 6.09 -6.04 -0.97
N GLN A 20 4.91 -6.19 -0.37
CA GLN A 20 3.90 -5.11 -0.34
C GLN A 20 4.42 -3.88 0.41
N GLU A 21 4.99 -4.10 1.60
CA GLU A 21 5.48 -3.02 2.46
C GLU A 21 6.53 -2.16 1.76
N LYS A 22 7.46 -2.80 1.04
CA LYS A 22 8.51 -2.09 0.28
C LYS A 22 7.92 -1.20 -0.83
N LEU A 23 6.84 -1.65 -1.48
CA LEU A 23 6.14 -0.85 -2.48
C LEU A 23 5.41 0.33 -1.84
N VAL A 24 4.70 0.09 -0.73
CA VAL A 24 4.00 1.14 0.03
C VAL A 24 4.99 2.19 0.52
N ASP A 25 6.13 1.78 1.07
CA ASP A 25 7.15 2.70 1.59
C ASP A 25 7.76 3.57 0.49
N ALA A 26 8.05 3.00 -0.70
CA ALA A 26 8.54 3.76 -1.83
C ALA A 26 7.52 4.82 -2.29
N ILE A 27 6.23 4.47 -2.38
CA ILE A 27 5.16 5.41 -2.76
C ILE A 27 5.00 6.51 -1.71
N LEU A 28 5.00 6.16 -0.43
CA LEU A 28 4.92 7.13 0.67
C LEU A 28 6.14 8.05 0.73
N ALA A 29 7.31 7.60 0.26
CA ALA A 29 8.50 8.41 0.08
C ALA A 29 8.47 9.29 -1.20
N GLY A 30 7.39 9.24 -1.98
CA GLY A 30 7.26 9.99 -3.23
C GLY A 30 8.11 9.46 -4.38
N GLN A 31 8.47 8.16 -4.36
CA GLN A 31 9.30 7.52 -5.37
C GLN A 31 8.44 6.77 -6.39
N ASP A 32 8.87 6.80 -7.66
CA ASP A 32 8.34 5.92 -8.70
C ASP A 32 8.74 4.46 -8.40
N VAL A 33 7.79 3.54 -8.57
CA VAL A 33 8.01 2.13 -8.24
C VAL A 33 7.36 1.17 -9.24
N LEU A 34 8.07 0.08 -9.59
CA LEU A 34 7.56 -1.02 -10.41
C LEU A 34 7.31 -2.25 -9.53
N GLY A 35 6.03 -2.58 -9.30
CA GLY A 35 5.63 -3.78 -8.55
C GLY A 35 5.23 -4.94 -9.47
N ILE A 36 6.08 -5.97 -9.59
CA ILE A 36 5.75 -7.20 -10.30
C ILE A 36 5.24 -8.23 -9.30
N MET A 37 3.94 -8.52 -9.32
CA MET A 37 3.33 -9.49 -8.39
C MET A 37 2.25 -10.31 -9.11
N PRO A 38 2.02 -11.58 -8.74
CA PRO A 38 0.96 -12.39 -9.35
C PRO A 38 -0.44 -11.87 -8.98
N THR A 39 -1.46 -12.31 -9.73
CA THR A 39 -2.86 -12.05 -9.40
C THR A 39 -3.20 -12.69 -8.04
N GLY A 40 -4.00 -12.01 -7.21
CA GLY A 40 -4.31 -12.45 -5.84
C GLY A 40 -3.25 -12.12 -4.78
N ALA A 41 -2.06 -11.65 -5.18
CA ALA A 41 -0.99 -11.27 -4.26
C ALA A 41 -1.27 -9.99 -3.44
N GLY A 42 -2.32 -9.24 -3.79
CA GLY A 42 -2.69 -8.01 -3.12
C GLY A 42 -1.98 -6.76 -3.66
N LYS A 43 -1.78 -6.67 -4.99
CA LYS A 43 -1.24 -5.47 -5.66
C LYS A 43 -2.05 -4.21 -5.36
N SER A 44 -3.38 -4.32 -5.29
CA SER A 44 -4.26 -3.18 -5.06
C SER A 44 -3.99 -2.48 -3.74
N LEU A 45 -3.69 -3.26 -2.70
CA LEU A 45 -3.36 -2.75 -1.38
C LEU A 45 -2.13 -1.81 -1.43
N CYS A 46 -1.17 -2.08 -2.32
CA CYS A 46 0.05 -1.29 -2.45
C CYS A 46 -0.20 0.16 -2.89
N TYR A 47 -1.30 0.47 -3.60
CA TYR A 47 -1.69 1.85 -3.90
C TYR A 47 -2.84 2.37 -3.03
N GLN A 48 -3.71 1.48 -2.51
CA GLN A 48 -4.83 1.89 -1.66
C GLN A 48 -4.38 2.34 -0.27
N VAL A 49 -3.35 1.71 0.32
CA VAL A 49 -2.81 2.16 1.62
C VAL A 49 -2.19 3.56 1.52
N PRO A 50 -1.30 3.85 0.54
CA PRO A 50 -0.83 5.21 0.30
C PRO A 50 -1.95 6.21 0.03
N ALA A 51 -2.98 5.84 -0.74
CA ALA A 51 -4.12 6.71 -1.05
C ALA A 51 -4.86 7.22 0.20
N LEU A 52 -4.86 6.44 1.29
CA LEU A 52 -5.50 6.81 2.55
C LEU A 52 -4.60 7.64 3.48
N LEU A 53 -3.29 7.67 3.22
CA LEU A 53 -2.29 8.37 4.03
C LEU A 53 -1.85 9.70 3.42
N MET A 54 -1.82 9.79 2.10
CA MET A 54 -1.40 10.97 1.36
C MET A 54 -2.58 11.93 1.16
N SER A 55 -2.30 13.23 1.14
CA SER A 55 -3.31 14.24 0.81
C SER A 55 -3.72 14.14 -0.67
N GLY A 56 -5.01 14.24 -0.95
CA GLY A 56 -5.54 14.24 -2.32
C GLY A 56 -6.25 12.94 -2.68
N ILE A 57 -6.24 12.61 -3.98
CA ILE A 57 -6.87 11.41 -4.53
C ILE A 57 -5.84 10.60 -5.33
N THR A 58 -5.98 9.28 -5.31
CA THR A 58 -5.20 8.38 -6.19
C THR A 58 -6.00 8.11 -7.46
N LEU A 59 -5.32 8.19 -8.60
CA LEU A 59 -5.87 7.84 -9.93
C LEU A 59 -5.39 6.43 -10.32
N VAL A 60 -6.31 5.57 -10.77
CA VAL A 60 -6.07 4.16 -11.14
C VAL A 60 -6.72 3.84 -12.49
#